data_AF-M1CA84-F1
#
_entry.id   AF-M1CA84-F1
#
_cell.length_a   1.000
_cell.length_b   1.000
_cell.length_c   1.000
_cell.angle_alpha   90.00
_cell.angle_beta   90.00
_cell.angle_gamma   90.00
#
_symmetry.space_group_name_H-M   'P 1'
#
loop_
_entity.id
_entity.type
_entity.pdbx_description
1 polymer ?
#
loop_
_entity_poly.entity_id
_entity_poly.type
_entity_poly.pdbx_seq_one_letter_code
_entity_poly.pdbx_strand_id
1 'polypeptide(L)'
;MKCMSSLQVYSPSEYTHVLVICGPGNNGGDGLVAARHLHHFGYKPSICYPKRNTEPPFAGLVTQLESLSVPFLPVEDLPVQLSSDFEIIVDAIFGFSFHGNLRPPFDSLIRRMVSIKTQQRTHEIAAVVISVDIPFGWHVEEGDICGEGIEPDMLV
;
A
#
# COMPACT_ATOMS: atom_id res chain seq x y z
N MET A 1 -11.17 -0.47 18.48
CA MET A 1 -9.71 -0.67 18.53
C MET A 1 -9.39 -2.13 18.79
N LYS A 2 -9.14 -2.92 17.73
CA LYS A 2 -8.47 -4.23 17.87
C LYS A 2 -6.97 -3.95 17.88
N CYS A 3 -6.43 -3.70 19.07
CA CYS A 3 -4.99 -3.57 19.25
C CYS A 3 -4.40 -4.99 19.29
N MET A 4 -3.50 -5.30 18.36
CA MET A 4 -2.52 -6.41 18.37
C MET A 4 -2.95 -7.73 19.04
N SER A 5 -3.49 -8.70 18.28
CA SER A 5 -3.66 -10.07 18.82
C SER A 5 -3.41 -11.23 17.84
N SER A 6 -2.75 -10.98 16.70
CA SER A 6 -2.25 -12.06 15.85
C SER A 6 -1.07 -11.53 15.05
N LEU A 7 0.16 -11.96 15.37
CA LEU A 7 1.29 -11.87 14.45
C LEU A 7 1.00 -12.80 13.28
N GLN A 8 0.14 -12.35 12.38
CA GLN A 8 -0.17 -13.06 11.15
C GLN A 8 1.02 -12.84 10.23
N VAL A 9 1.76 -13.91 9.97
CA VAL A 9 2.92 -13.90 9.07
C VAL A 9 2.45 -14.36 7.71
N TYR A 10 2.55 -13.48 6.71
CA TYR A 10 2.23 -13.81 5.33
C TYR A 10 3.50 -14.30 4.63
N SER A 11 3.70 -15.62 4.51
CA SER A 11 4.94 -16.20 3.95
C SER A 11 5.11 -15.86 2.46
N PRO A 12 6.33 -15.55 1.97
CA PRO A 12 6.58 -15.36 0.54
C PRO A 12 6.21 -16.58 -0.34
N SER A 13 6.13 -17.77 0.24
CA SER A 13 5.72 -19.01 -0.45
C SER A 13 4.22 -19.06 -0.79
N GLU A 14 3.41 -18.28 -0.08
CA GLU A 14 1.94 -18.24 -0.22
C GLU A 14 1.45 -16.86 -0.67
N TYR A 15 2.19 -15.81 -0.34
CA TYR A 15 1.92 -14.42 -0.66
C TYR A 15 3.17 -13.83 -1.30
N THR A 16 3.41 -14.14 -2.58
CA THR A 16 4.62 -13.72 -3.28
C THR A 16 4.51 -12.30 -3.84
N HIS A 17 3.37 -11.93 -4.44
CA HIS A 17 3.23 -10.68 -5.20
C HIS A 17 2.67 -9.57 -4.33
N VAL A 18 3.45 -8.49 -4.20
CA VAL A 18 3.12 -7.36 -3.32
C VAL A 18 2.98 -6.09 -4.15
N LEU A 19 1.87 -5.39 -4.02
CA LEU A 19 1.73 -4.03 -4.54
C LEU A 19 1.98 -3.03 -3.41
N VAL A 20 2.95 -2.15 -3.57
CA VAL A 20 3.21 -1.05 -2.64
C VAL A 20 2.76 0.27 -3.27
N ILE A 21 1.79 0.93 -2.66
CA ILE A 21 1.22 2.18 -3.15
C ILE A 21 1.77 3.34 -2.33
N CYS A 22 2.67 4.13 -2.93
CA CYS A 22 3.38 5.20 -2.26
C CYS A 22 2.76 6.58 -2.54
N GLY A 23 2.61 7.38 -1.48
CA GLY A 23 2.28 8.80 -1.60
C GLY A 23 3.52 9.71 -1.67
N PRO A 24 3.34 11.02 -1.86
CA PRO A 24 4.45 11.95 -2.12
C PRO A 24 5.28 12.32 -0.89
N GLY A 25 4.81 11.99 0.32
CA GLY A 25 5.43 12.37 1.58
C GLY A 25 6.23 11.25 2.24
N ASN A 26 6.50 11.41 3.53
CA ASN A 26 7.29 10.47 4.31
C ASN A 26 6.71 9.05 4.32
N ASN A 27 5.38 8.90 4.45
CA ASN A 27 4.75 7.58 4.42
C ASN A 27 5.05 6.82 3.12
N GLY A 28 5.08 7.52 1.98
CA GLY A 28 5.50 6.90 0.71
C GLY A 28 6.98 6.54 0.69
N GLY A 29 7.84 7.31 1.36
CA GLY A 29 9.23 6.96 1.60
C GLY A 29 9.37 5.67 2.41
N ASP A 30 8.57 5.50 3.46
CA ASP A 30 8.51 4.28 4.27
C ASP A 30 8.05 3.08 3.43
N GLY A 31 7.06 3.28 2.55
CA GLY A 31 6.66 2.30 1.54
C GLY A 31 7.80 1.89 0.60
N LEU A 32 8.59 2.84 0.10
CA LEU A 32 9.74 2.54 -0.76
C LEU A 32 10.83 1.74 -0.02
N VAL A 33 11.09 2.10 1.25
CA VAL A 33 12.01 1.34 2.11
C VAL A 33 11.47 -0.08 2.33
N ALA A 34 10.19 -0.22 2.66
CA ALA A 34 9.54 -1.51 2.85
C ALA A 34 9.64 -2.38 1.59
N ALA A 35 9.35 -1.82 0.41
CA ALA A 35 9.49 -2.52 -0.87
C ALA A 35 10.90 -3.08 -1.09
N ARG A 36 11.94 -2.29 -0.77
CA ARG A 36 13.33 -2.73 -0.88
C ARG A 36 13.62 -3.93 0.04
N HIS A 37 13.13 -3.90 1.26
CA HIS A 37 13.30 -5.01 2.20
C HIS A 37 12.50 -6.24 1.81
N LEU A 38 11.25 -6.06 1.35
CA LEU A 38 10.40 -7.16 0.85
C LEU A 38 11.06 -7.91 -0.31
N HIS A 39 11.69 -7.20 -1.24
CA HIS A 39 12.49 -7.83 -2.30
C HIS A 39 13.59 -8.75 -1.73
N HIS A 40 14.34 -8.27 -0.73
CA HIS A 40 15.38 -9.09 -0.08
C HIS A 40 14.84 -10.25 0.76
N PHE A 41 13.57 -10.18 1.18
CA PHE A 41 12.89 -11.26 1.90
C PHE A 41 12.25 -12.30 0.96
N GLY A 42 12.41 -12.16 -0.36
CA GLY A 42 11.94 -13.13 -1.34
C GLY A 42 10.54 -12.86 -1.89
N TYR A 43 9.92 -11.74 -1.53
CA TYR A 43 8.70 -11.26 -2.18
C TYR A 43 9.02 -10.64 -3.53
N LYS A 44 7.98 -10.45 -4.35
CA LYS A 44 8.04 -9.75 -5.64
C LYS A 44 7.24 -8.44 -5.55
N PRO A 45 7.83 -7.37 -4.99
CA PRO A 45 7.16 -6.10 -4.90
C PRO A 45 7.01 -5.44 -6.27
N SER A 46 5.90 -4.75 -6.48
CA SER A 46 5.67 -3.78 -7.54
C SER A 46 5.25 -2.46 -6.89
N ILE A 47 5.70 -1.33 -7.43
CA ILE A 47 5.50 -0.02 -6.80
C ILE A 47 4.57 0.83 -7.65
N CYS A 48 3.48 1.32 -7.08
CA CYS A 48 2.72 2.41 -7.65
C CYS A 48 3.10 3.71 -6.94
N TYR A 49 3.80 4.62 -7.63
CA TYR A 49 4.22 5.90 -7.07
C TYR A 49 3.78 7.08 -7.96
N PRO A 50 2.48 7.47 -7.92
CA PRO A 50 1.89 8.38 -8.92
C PRO A 50 2.39 9.82 -8.83
N LYS A 51 2.76 10.28 -7.63
CA LYS A 51 3.34 11.61 -7.39
C LYS A 51 4.69 11.46 -6.73
N ARG A 52 5.73 11.30 -7.55
CA ARG A 52 7.10 11.09 -7.07
C ARG A 52 7.66 12.38 -6.46
N ASN A 53 8.23 12.27 -5.27
CA ASN A 53 9.10 13.30 -4.73
C ASN A 53 10.52 13.08 -5.28
N THR A 54 11.07 14.09 -5.94
CA THR A 54 12.40 14.03 -6.58
C THR A 54 13.51 14.55 -5.68
N GLU A 55 13.18 15.08 -4.51
CA GLU A 55 14.17 15.53 -3.54
C GLU A 55 14.74 14.35 -2.74
N PRO A 56 16.00 14.44 -2.26
CA PRO A 56 16.50 13.52 -1.25
C PRO A 56 15.60 13.52 0.01
N PRO A 57 15.37 12.36 0.65
CA PRO A 57 15.96 11.04 0.35
C PRO A 57 15.21 10.24 -0.72
N PHE A 58 14.04 10.68 -1.19
CA PHE A 58 13.12 9.91 -2.03
C PHE A 58 13.72 9.48 -3.36
N ALA A 59 14.43 10.39 -4.05
CA ALA A 59 15.10 10.05 -5.30
C ALA A 59 16.11 8.91 -5.14
N GLY A 60 16.86 8.89 -4.03
CA GLY A 60 17.82 7.83 -3.72
C GLY A 60 17.15 6.48 -3.47
N LEU A 61 15.97 6.48 -2.84
CA LEU A 61 15.17 5.27 -2.63
C LEU A 61 14.66 4.70 -3.96
N VAL A 62 14.18 5.57 -4.86
CA VAL A 62 13.76 5.16 -6.20
C VAL A 62 14.93 4.52 -6.96
N THR A 63 16.11 5.16 -6.96
CA THR A 63 17.31 4.59 -7.61
C THR A 63 17.70 3.23 -7.03
N GLN A 64 17.60 3.04 -5.70
CA GLN A 64 17.88 1.74 -5.08
C GLN A 64 16.92 0.65 -5.60
N LEU A 65 15.63 0.95 -5.70
CA LEU A 65 14.63 0.00 -6.17
C LEU A 65 14.77 -0.32 -7.66
N GLU A 66 15.05 0.69 -8.49
CA GLU A 66 15.36 0.50 -9.90
C GLU A 66 16.61 -0.37 -10.09
N SER A 67 17.64 -0.21 -9.27
CA SER A 67 18.85 -1.04 -9.31
C SER A 67 18.60 -2.51 -8.95
N LEU A 68 17.55 -2.78 -8.18
CA LEU A 68 17.06 -4.11 -7.84
C LEU A 68 16.06 -4.66 -8.88
N SER A 69 15.81 -3.92 -9.97
CA SER A 69 14.80 -4.25 -10.98
C SER A 69 13.38 -4.40 -10.41
N VAL A 70 13.07 -3.70 -9.32
CA VAL A 70 11.70 -3.64 -8.78
C VAL A 70 10.84 -2.78 -9.71
N PRO A 71 9.74 -3.30 -10.27
CA PRO A 71 8.94 -2.58 -11.25
C PRO A 71 8.17 -1.42 -10.61
N PHE A 72 8.17 -0.27 -11.30
CA PHE A 72 7.28 0.85 -11.00
C PHE A 72 6.13 0.85 -12.01
N LEU A 73 4.91 0.61 -11.52
CA LEU A 73 3.70 0.54 -12.31
C LEU A 73 2.95 1.88 -12.22
N PRO A 74 2.60 2.51 -13.35
CA PRO A 74 1.70 3.64 -13.35
C PRO A 74 0.26 3.19 -12.99
N VAL A 75 -0.62 4.13 -12.61
CA VAL A 75 -1.96 3.81 -12.09
C VAL A 75 -2.84 3.14 -13.15
N GLU A 76 -2.63 3.51 -14.41
CA GLU A 76 -3.29 2.98 -15.60
C GLU A 76 -2.96 1.51 -15.88
N ASP A 77 -1.77 1.04 -15.50
CA ASP A 77 -1.33 -0.33 -15.74
C ASP A 77 -1.79 -1.29 -14.64
N LEU A 78 -2.26 -0.77 -13.50
CA LEU A 78 -2.81 -1.59 -12.45
C LEU A 78 -4.18 -2.17 -12.87
N PRO A 79 -4.50 -3.41 -12.51
CA PRO A 79 -5.83 -3.97 -12.75
C PRO A 79 -6.90 -3.19 -11.96
N VAL A 80 -8.13 -3.21 -12.46
CA VAL A 80 -9.28 -2.64 -11.73
C VAL A 80 -9.46 -3.37 -10.39
N GLN A 81 -9.27 -4.68 -10.40
CA GLN A 81 -9.26 -5.54 -9.21
C GLN A 81 -7.82 -5.85 -8.83
N LEU A 82 -7.27 -5.15 -7.84
CA LEU A 82 -5.88 -5.34 -7.43
C LEU A 82 -5.58 -6.77 -6.98
N SER A 83 -6.58 -7.46 -6.42
CA SER A 83 -6.49 -8.84 -5.99
C SER A 83 -6.32 -9.87 -7.12
N SER A 84 -6.41 -9.49 -8.39
CA SER A 84 -6.14 -10.40 -9.50
C SER A 84 -4.66 -10.74 -9.64
N ASP A 85 -3.80 -9.75 -9.35
CA ASP A 85 -2.37 -9.81 -9.64
C ASP A 85 -1.53 -9.73 -8.36
N PHE A 86 -2.13 -9.24 -7.27
CA PHE A 86 -1.44 -8.97 -6.01
C PHE A 86 -2.12 -9.65 -4.84
N GLU A 87 -1.32 -10.32 -4.01
CA GLU A 87 -1.77 -11.06 -2.84
C GLU A 87 -1.66 -10.20 -1.58
N ILE A 88 -0.75 -9.21 -1.60
CA ILE A 88 -0.60 -8.19 -0.55
C ILE A 88 -0.63 -6.81 -1.19
N ILE A 89 -1.42 -5.90 -0.62
CA ILE A 89 -1.45 -4.48 -0.94
C ILE A 89 -0.95 -3.71 0.28
N VAL A 90 0.14 -2.98 0.11
CA VAL A 90 0.69 -2.06 1.12
C VAL A 90 0.23 -0.65 0.80
N ASP A 91 -0.59 -0.10 1.68
CA ASP A 91 -1.03 1.29 1.69
C ASP A 91 -0.01 2.15 2.43
N ALA A 92 0.80 2.87 1.65
CA ALA A 92 1.81 3.83 2.11
C ALA A 92 1.53 5.22 1.51
N ILE A 93 0.24 5.57 1.34
CA ILE A 93 -0.16 6.81 0.66
C ILE A 93 -0.01 8.01 1.58
N PHE A 94 -0.71 8.02 2.72
CA PHE A 94 -0.73 9.14 3.65
C PHE A 94 -0.51 8.65 5.07
N GLY A 95 0.33 9.35 5.82
CA GLY A 95 0.53 9.11 7.24
C GLY A 95 -0.08 10.24 8.08
N PHE A 96 0.24 10.27 9.37
CA PHE A 96 -0.29 11.21 10.37
C PHE A 96 -0.15 12.69 10.00
N SER A 97 0.81 13.06 9.16
CA SER A 97 1.03 14.45 8.78
C SER A 97 0.07 14.97 7.70
N PHE A 98 -0.80 14.13 7.14
CA PHE A 98 -1.67 14.52 6.04
C PHE A 98 -2.86 15.37 6.51
N HIS A 99 -2.91 16.62 6.06
CA HIS A 99 -3.99 17.57 6.35
C HIS A 99 -4.48 18.16 5.03
N GLY A 100 -5.35 17.45 4.30
CA GLY A 100 -5.85 17.94 3.03
C GLY A 100 -6.94 17.10 2.39
N ASN A 101 -7.56 17.64 1.34
CA ASN A 101 -8.53 16.91 0.53
C ASN A 101 -7.81 15.97 -0.43
N LEU A 102 -8.41 14.80 -0.61
CA LEU A 102 -7.98 13.81 -1.60
C LEU A 102 -8.08 14.39 -3.00
N ARG A 103 -7.01 14.21 -3.78
CA ARG A 103 -6.94 14.69 -5.16
C ARG A 103 -6.50 13.54 -6.07
N PRO A 104 -6.92 13.55 -7.34
CA PRO A 104 -6.39 12.62 -8.33
C PRO A 104 -4.85 12.60 -8.37
N PRO A 105 -4.24 11.42 -8.65
CA PRO A 105 -4.90 10.16 -9.04
C PRO A 105 -5.24 9.21 -7.88
N PHE A 106 -5.05 9.63 -6.62
CA PHE A 106 -5.19 8.74 -5.45
C PHE A 106 -6.62 8.26 -5.24
N ASP A 107 -7.62 9.08 -5.56
CA ASP A 107 -9.05 8.75 -5.48
C ASP A 107 -9.43 7.45 -6.21
N SER A 108 -8.83 7.19 -7.37
CA SER A 108 -9.03 5.93 -8.09
C SER A 108 -8.41 4.72 -7.38
N LEU A 109 -7.21 4.86 -6.80
CA LEU A 109 -6.50 3.78 -6.11
C LEU A 109 -7.27 3.35 -4.85
N ILE A 110 -7.79 4.33 -4.13
CA ILE A 110 -8.60 4.13 -2.92
C ILE A 110 -9.84 3.32 -3.25
N ARG A 111 -10.58 3.70 -4.30
CA ARG A 111 -11.77 2.95 -4.75
C ARG A 111 -11.43 1.50 -5.07
N ARG A 112 -10.28 1.25 -5.69
CA ARG A 112 -9.81 -0.13 -5.97
C ARG A 112 -9.49 -0.88 -4.68
N MET A 113 -8.82 -0.27 -3.71
CA MET A 113 -8.50 -0.90 -2.43
C MET A 113 -9.75 -1.21 -1.59
N VAL A 114 -10.70 -0.28 -1.49
CA VAL A 114 -11.98 -0.51 -0.78
C VAL A 114 -12.75 -1.68 -1.40
N SER A 115 -12.66 -1.86 -2.73
CA SER A 115 -13.31 -2.97 -3.42
C SER A 115 -12.71 -4.35 -3.12
N ILE A 116 -11.52 -4.43 -2.53
CA ILE A 116 -10.87 -5.71 -2.21
C ILE A 116 -11.71 -6.46 -1.16
N LYS A 117 -12.17 -5.76 -0.12
CA LYS A 117 -12.97 -6.37 0.97
C LYS A 117 -14.26 -7.00 0.49
N THR A 118 -14.95 -6.37 -0.45
CA THR A 118 -16.22 -6.93 -0.96
C THR A 118 -15.99 -8.21 -1.76
N GLN A 119 -14.78 -8.38 -2.34
CA GLN A 119 -14.39 -9.52 -3.16
C GLN A 119 -13.79 -10.68 -2.34
N GLN A 120 -13.26 -10.41 -1.13
CA GLN A 120 -12.74 -11.46 -0.23
C GLN A 120 -13.79 -12.52 0.15
N ARG A 121 -15.10 -12.25 -0.04
CA ARG A 121 -16.17 -13.23 0.21
C ARG A 121 -16.30 -14.35 -0.82
N THR A 122 -15.62 -14.25 -1.98
CA THR A 122 -15.84 -15.16 -3.12
C THR A 122 -14.62 -15.95 -3.58
N HIS A 123 -13.43 -15.70 -3.04
CA HIS A 123 -12.17 -16.32 -3.49
C HIS A 123 -11.52 -17.17 -2.38
N GLU A 124 -10.78 -18.23 -2.77
CA GLU A 124 -10.05 -19.12 -1.84
C GLU A 124 -8.86 -18.44 -1.15
N ILE A 125 -8.22 -17.46 -1.82
CA ILE A 125 -7.16 -16.64 -1.23
C ILE A 125 -7.56 -15.16 -1.34
N ALA A 126 -7.87 -14.57 -0.20
CA ALA A 126 -8.17 -13.15 -0.08
C ALA A 126 -6.87 -12.34 -0.13
N ALA A 127 -6.81 -11.33 -1.01
CA ALA A 127 -5.73 -10.35 -0.98
C ALA A 127 -5.76 -9.57 0.33
N VAL A 128 -4.58 -9.36 0.92
CA VAL A 128 -4.37 -8.76 2.24
C VAL A 128 -4.04 -7.29 2.08
N VAL A 129 -4.65 -6.42 2.89
CA VAL A 129 -4.33 -4.99 2.92
C VAL A 129 -3.57 -4.64 4.20
N ILE A 130 -2.37 -4.08 4.03
CA ILE A 130 -1.49 -3.63 5.12
C ILE A 130 -1.35 -2.11 5.00
N SER A 131 -1.72 -1.35 6.03
CA SER A 131 -1.50 0.10 6.05
C SER A 131 -0.29 0.45 6.90
N VAL A 132 0.51 1.38 6.40
CA VAL A 132 1.65 1.98 7.11
C VAL A 132 1.20 3.26 7.79
N ASP A 133 1.48 3.37 9.09
CA ASP A 133 1.19 4.48 10.00
C ASP A 133 -0.31 4.70 10.25
N ILE A 134 -1.05 5.15 9.23
CA ILE A 134 -2.49 5.41 9.34
C ILE A 134 -3.18 4.82 8.12
N PRO A 135 -4.23 4.00 8.30
CA PRO A 135 -4.99 3.53 7.18
C PRO A 135 -5.58 4.69 6.40
N PHE A 136 -5.43 4.62 5.10
CA PHE A 136 -5.97 5.64 4.24
C PHE A 136 -7.48 5.84 4.50
N GLY A 137 -7.89 7.11 4.60
CA GLY A 137 -9.28 7.54 4.83
C GLY A 137 -9.66 7.69 6.30
N TRP A 138 -8.74 7.36 7.22
CA TRP A 138 -8.92 7.66 8.64
C TRP A 138 -8.48 9.10 8.92
N HIS A 139 -9.27 9.82 9.70
CA HIS A 139 -8.80 11.03 10.37
C HIS A 139 -7.76 10.63 11.43
N VAL A 140 -6.66 11.37 11.47
CA VAL A 140 -5.49 11.07 12.30
C VAL A 140 -5.86 10.88 13.77
N GLU A 141 -6.76 11.73 14.28
CA GLU A 141 -7.19 11.70 15.69
C GLU A 141 -8.56 11.04 15.91
N GLU A 142 -9.42 11.03 14.90
CA GLU A 142 -10.83 10.65 15.05
C GLU A 142 -11.17 9.31 14.39
N GLY A 143 -10.20 8.69 13.69
CA GLY A 143 -10.40 7.41 12.98
C GLY A 143 -11.28 7.55 11.74
N ASP A 144 -11.96 6.49 11.34
CA ASP A 144 -12.84 6.49 10.17
C ASP A 144 -14.18 7.21 10.47
N ILE A 145 -14.18 8.54 10.42
CA ILE A 145 -15.37 9.37 10.67
C ILE A 145 -16.44 9.15 9.57
N CYS A 146 -16.00 8.92 8.33
CA CYS A 146 -16.90 8.89 7.16
C CYS A 146 -17.37 7.49 6.78
N GLY A 147 -16.80 6.42 7.35
CA GLY A 147 -17.09 5.04 6.94
C GLY A 147 -16.58 4.71 5.53
N GLU A 148 -15.74 5.58 4.97
CA GLU A 148 -15.19 5.46 3.61
C GLU A 148 -13.71 5.03 3.64
N GLY A 149 -13.13 4.92 4.83
CA GLY A 149 -11.75 4.51 5.05
C GLY A 149 -11.50 3.05 4.72
N ILE A 150 -10.24 2.73 4.46
CA ILE A 150 -9.79 1.34 4.36
C ILE A 150 -9.69 0.78 5.78
N GLU A 151 -10.20 -0.42 6.00
CA GLU A 151 -9.95 -1.17 7.23
C GLU A 151 -8.89 -2.24 6.91
N PRO A 152 -7.61 -2.03 7.25
CA PRO A 152 -6.57 -2.96 6.84
C PRO A 152 -6.62 -4.23 7.67
N ASP A 153 -6.14 -5.33 7.10
CA ASP A 153 -5.91 -6.59 7.80
C ASP A 153 -4.76 -6.45 8.83
N MET A 154 -3.81 -5.55 8.56
CA MET A 154 -2.71 -5.18 9.44
C MET A 154 -2.42 -3.68 9.39
N LEU A 155 -2.24 -3.06 10.55
CA LEU A 155 -1.74 -1.68 10.68
C LEU A 155 -0.35 -1.74 11.32
N VAL A 156 0.63 -1.10 10.68
CA VAL A 156 2.04 -1.08 11.10
C VAL A 156 2.45 0.34 11.46
#